data_AF-A0A6B3FHX3-F1
#
_entry.id   AF-A0A6B3FHX3-F1
#
_cell.length_a   1.000
_cell.length_b   1.000
_cell.length_c   1.000
_cell.angle_alpha   90.00
_cell.angle_beta   90.00
_cell.angle_gamma   90.00
#
_symmetry.space_group_name_H-M   'P 1'
#
loop_
_entity.id
_entity.type
_entity.pdbx_description
1 polymer ?
#
loop_
_entity_poly.entity_id
_entity_poly.type
_entity_poly.pdbx_seq_one_letter_code
_entity_poly.pdbx_strand_id
1 'polypeptide(L)'
;TWSINSICHAVGKRPFKSRDRSGNVWWLAVLSCGESWHNLHHADPTSARHGVMRGQIDSSARLIRWFEKLGWAYDVRWPDAARIDSRRTSVPADAA
;
A
#
# COMPACT_ATOMS: atom_id res chain seq x y z
N THR A 1 1.80 -7.65 10.89
CA THR A 1 1.98 -8.32 12.22
C THR A 1 3.45 -8.40 12.73
N TRP A 2 4.08 -7.32 13.20
CA TRP A 2 5.48 -7.29 13.73
C TRP A 2 6.61 -7.61 12.73
N SER A 3 6.71 -8.82 12.17
CA SER A 3 7.80 -9.17 11.21
C SER A 3 7.74 -8.32 9.95
N ILE A 4 6.54 -8.05 9.44
CA ILE A 4 6.30 -7.14 8.31
C ILE A 4 6.76 -5.72 8.66
N ASN A 5 6.48 -5.26 9.88
CA ASN A 5 6.86 -3.93 10.34
C ASN A 5 8.39 -3.80 10.36
N SER A 6 9.09 -4.75 11.00
CA SER A 6 10.55 -4.73 11.06
C SER A 6 11.21 -4.79 9.68
N ILE A 7 10.75 -5.67 8.78
CA ILE A 7 11.36 -5.85 7.45
C ILE A 7 11.04 -4.66 6.54
N CYS A 8 9.82 -4.14 6.57
CA CYS A 8 9.42 -2.99 5.74
C CYS A 8 10.13 -1.70 6.16
N HIS A 9 10.44 -1.53 7.46
CA HIS A 9 11.24 -0.40 7.94
C HIS A 9 12.75 -0.58 7.69
N ALA A 10 13.25 -1.82 7.64
CA ALA A 10 14.66 -2.11 7.43
C ALA A 10 15.09 -2.11 5.95
N VAL A 11 14.28 -2.68 5.03
CA VAL A 11 14.70 -3.01 3.65
C VAL A 11 13.72 -2.51 2.57
N GLY A 12 12.62 -1.84 2.94
CA GLY A 12 11.58 -1.47 1.99
C GLY A 12 11.86 -0.20 1.16
N LYS A 13 11.42 -0.20 -0.10
CA LYS A 13 11.48 0.97 -1.02
C LYS A 13 10.47 2.05 -0.61
N ARG A 14 10.80 3.34 -0.77
CA ARG A 14 9.95 4.45 -0.30
C ARG A 14 9.48 5.39 -1.43
N PRO A 15 8.60 4.92 -2.34
CA PRO A 15 8.12 5.72 -3.48
C PRO A 15 7.10 6.82 -3.11
N PHE A 16 6.64 6.89 -1.87
CA PHE A 16 5.67 7.87 -1.37
C PHE A 16 6.22 8.63 -0.16
N LYS A 17 5.88 9.92 -0.08
CA LYS A 17 6.20 10.79 1.04
C LYS A 17 5.36 10.36 2.25
N SER A 18 6.03 9.79 3.25
CA SER A 18 5.46 9.46 4.56
C SER A 18 6.25 10.17 5.67
N ARG A 19 5.64 10.36 6.84
CA ARG A 19 6.29 10.95 8.02
C ARG A 19 7.28 10.00 8.69
N ASP A 20 7.26 8.73 8.32
CA ASP A 20 8.05 7.66 8.91
C ASP A 20 8.94 6.93 7.89
N ARG A 21 9.72 5.96 8.36
CA ARG A 21 10.63 5.16 7.54
C ARG A 21 9.96 3.94 6.88
N SER A 22 8.64 3.95 6.72
CA SER A 22 7.88 2.84 6.13
C SER A 22 8.26 2.61 4.68
N GLY A 23 8.56 1.37 4.32
CA GLY A 23 8.98 0.96 2.99
C GLY A 23 8.11 -0.16 2.42
N ASN A 24 8.11 -0.31 1.10
CA ASN A 24 7.40 -1.34 0.36
C ASN A 24 8.31 -2.55 0.15
N VAL A 25 7.83 -3.76 0.47
CA VAL A 25 8.55 -5.02 0.23
C VAL A 25 7.68 -5.94 -0.62
N TRP A 26 7.95 -5.95 -1.93
CA TRP A 26 7.04 -6.52 -2.92
C TRP A 26 6.83 -8.03 -2.79
N TRP A 27 7.87 -8.80 -2.47
CA TRP A 27 7.79 -10.26 -2.37
C TRP A 27 7.02 -10.73 -1.13
N LEU A 28 6.93 -9.90 -0.09
CA LEU A 28 6.09 -10.15 1.08
C LEU A 28 4.60 -9.89 0.83
N ALA A 29 4.22 -9.26 -0.29
CA ALA A 29 2.84 -8.83 -0.52
C ALA A 29 1.86 -10.01 -0.62
N VAL A 30 2.33 -11.15 -1.13
CA VAL A 30 1.51 -12.37 -1.25
C VAL A 30 1.23 -12.97 0.14
N LEU A 31 2.26 -13.10 0.98
CA LEU A 31 2.15 -13.67 2.32
C LEU A 31 1.43 -12.75 3.29
N SER A 32 1.58 -11.43 3.11
CA SER A 32 0.97 -10.40 3.95
C SER A 32 -0.38 -9.90 3.46
N CYS A 33 -0.94 -10.53 2.42
CA CYS A 33 -2.19 -10.11 1.78
C CYS A 33 -2.21 -8.63 1.31
N GLY A 34 -1.05 -7.99 1.15
CA GLY A 34 -0.91 -6.58 0.75
C GLY A 34 -0.42 -5.63 1.85
N GLU A 35 -0.25 -6.06 3.10
CA GLU A 35 0.25 -5.18 4.18
C GLU A 35 1.70 -4.71 3.95
N SER A 36 2.47 -5.43 3.11
CA SER A 36 3.86 -5.07 2.78
C SER A 36 3.98 -3.87 1.84
N TRP A 37 2.88 -3.29 1.35
CA TRP A 37 2.84 -1.97 0.72
C TRP A 37 2.78 -0.85 1.77
N HIS A 38 3.69 -0.96 2.74
CA HIS A 38 3.64 -0.19 3.99
C HIS A 38 3.85 1.31 3.75
N ASN A 39 4.67 1.68 2.78
CA ASN A 39 4.96 3.08 2.50
C ASN A 39 3.72 3.83 1.99
N LEU A 40 2.87 3.21 1.17
CA LEU A 40 1.61 3.84 0.78
C LEU A 40 0.63 3.85 1.93
N HIS A 41 0.49 2.75 2.67
CA HIS A 41 -0.44 2.68 3.81
C HIS A 41 -0.22 3.84 4.80
N HIS A 42 1.04 4.15 5.11
CA HIS A 42 1.37 5.30 5.97
C HIS A 42 1.24 6.65 5.25
N ALA A 43 1.47 6.72 3.94
CA ALA A 43 1.24 7.94 3.17
C ALA A 43 -0.25 8.26 3.00
N ASP A 44 -1.14 7.27 2.96
CA ASP A 44 -2.59 7.45 2.81
C ASP A 44 -3.39 6.37 3.59
N PRO A 45 -3.52 6.51 4.91
CA PRO A 45 -4.14 5.49 5.77
C PRO A 45 -5.64 5.34 5.55
N THR A 46 -6.27 6.28 4.85
CA THR A 46 -7.70 6.24 4.54
C THR A 46 -8.02 5.42 3.29
N SER A 47 -7.02 5.05 2.50
CA SER A 47 -7.22 4.25 1.27
C SER A 47 -7.53 2.80 1.62
N ALA A 48 -8.60 2.25 1.04
CA ALA A 48 -8.98 0.85 1.15
C ALA A 48 -8.00 -0.11 0.45
N ARG A 49 -7.05 0.43 -0.32
CA ARG A 49 -6.04 -0.34 -1.06
C ARG A 49 -4.64 0.15 -0.69
N HIS A 50 -3.78 -0.80 -0.37
CA HIS A 50 -2.37 -0.59 -0.02
C HIS A 50 -1.47 -0.67 -1.26
N GLY A 51 -1.78 -1.55 -2.22
CA GLY A 51 -0.96 -1.75 -3.42
C GLY A 51 -1.45 -0.96 -4.64
N VAL A 52 -1.07 0.31 -4.80
CA VAL A 52 -1.58 1.20 -5.88
C VAL A 52 -0.73 1.27 -7.15
N MET A 53 0.52 0.79 -7.14
CA MET A 53 1.36 0.76 -8.32
C MET A 53 1.02 -0.46 -9.21
N ARG A 54 1.38 -0.38 -10.49
CA ARG A 54 1.15 -1.48 -11.44
C ARG A 54 1.88 -2.74 -10.99
N GLY A 55 1.18 -3.89 -10.99
CA GLY A 55 1.73 -5.18 -10.58
C GLY A 55 1.72 -5.44 -9.06
N GLN A 56 1.27 -4.48 -8.24
CA GLN A 56 1.16 -4.69 -6.79
C GLN A 56 -0.05 -5.58 -6.45
N ILE A 57 0.23 -6.72 -5.83
CA ILE A 57 -0.77 -7.68 -5.37
C ILE A 57 -1.29 -7.23 -4.01
N ASP A 58 -2.60 -7.05 -3.90
CA ASP A 58 -3.29 -6.68 -2.67
C ASP A 58 -4.56 -7.53 -2.56
N SER A 59 -4.46 -8.61 -1.80
CA SER A 59 -5.56 -9.58 -1.61
C SER A 59 -6.64 -9.00 -0.72
N SER A 60 -6.28 -8.18 0.27
CA SER A 60 -7.22 -7.48 1.15
C SER A 60 -8.10 -6.50 0.37
N ALA A 61 -7.53 -5.71 -0.54
CA ALA A 61 -8.30 -4.84 -1.42
C ALA A 61 -9.29 -5.61 -2.29
N ARG A 62 -8.93 -6.82 -2.77
CA ARG A 62 -9.87 -7.67 -3.52
C ARG A 62 -11.02 -8.11 -2.61
N LEU A 63 -10.74 -8.56 -1.39
CA LEU A 63 -11.76 -8.98 -0.43
C LEU A 63 -12.73 -7.84 -0.09
N ILE A 64 -12.22 -6.63 0.18
CA ILE A 64 -13.03 -5.44 0.43
C ILE A 64 -13.96 -5.17 -0.77
N ARG A 65 -13.45 -5.29 -2.00
CA ARG A 65 -14.28 -5.13 -3.20
C ARG A 65 -15.37 -6.18 -3.34
N TRP A 66 -15.14 -7.41 -2.88
CA TRP A 66 -16.19 -8.42 -2.84
C TRP A 66 -17.28 -8.04 -1.82
N PHE A 67 -16.91 -7.57 -0.64
CA PHE A 67 -17.88 -7.12 0.36
C PHE A 67 -18.66 -5.89 -0.10
N GLU A 68 -18.02 -4.96 -0.81
CA GLU A 68 -18.69 -3.81 -1.43
C GLU A 68 -19.72 -4.26 -2.47
N LYS A 69 -19.36 -5.21 -3.35
CA LYS A 69 -20.30 -5.77 -4.35
C LYS A 69 -21.46 -6.54 -3.72
N LEU A 70 -21.24 -7.19 -2.58
CA LEU A 70 -22.27 -7.91 -1.83
C LEU A 70 -23.14 -6.98 -0.97
N GLY A 71 -22.80 -5.68 -0.89
CA GLY A 71 -23.50 -4.70 -0.04
C GLY A 71 -23.17 -4.82 1.45
N TRP A 72 -22.14 -5.57 1.82
CA TRP A 72 -21.68 -5.74 3.21
C TRP A 72 -20.73 -4.62 3.66
N ALA A 73 -20.08 -3.96 2.70
CA ALA A 73 -19.26 -2.77 2.93
C ALA A 73 -19.78 -1.61 2.09
N TYR A 74 -19.70 -0.39 2.64
CA TYR A 74 -20.16 0.85 2.02
C TYR A 74 -19.18 1.99 2.34
N ASP A 75 -19.28 3.09 1.60
CA ASP A 75 -18.36 4.26 1.65
C ASP A 75 -16.87 3.86 1.54
N VAL A 76 -16.56 2.86 0.71
CA VAL A 76 -15.18 2.38 0.52
C VAL A 76 -14.35 3.44 -0.20
N ARG A 77 -13.29 3.91 0.47
CA ARG A 77 -12.38 4.93 -0.06
C ARG A 77 -11.34 4.29 -0.98
N TRP A 78 -11.67 4.17 -2.26
CA TRP A 78 -10.72 3.70 -3.26
C TRP A 78 -9.65 4.76 -3.57
N PRO A 79 -8.41 4.34 -3.89
CA PRO A 79 -7.33 5.26 -4.18
C PRO A 79 -7.58 6.03 -5.47
N ASP A 80 -7.41 7.35 -5.40
CA ASP A 80 -7.50 8.26 -6.54
C ASP A 80 -6.12 8.54 -7.14
N ALA A 81 -6.01 8.57 -8.47
CA ALA A 81 -4.74 8.71 -9.17
C ALA A 81 -4.06 10.05 -8.87
N ALA A 82 -4.80 11.16 -8.82
CA ALA A 82 -4.25 12.47 -8.52
C ALA A 82 -3.81 12.56 -7.05
N ARG A 83 -4.59 11.98 -6.13
CA ARG A 83 -4.23 11.87 -4.72
C ARG A 83 -2.94 11.07 -4.51
N ILE A 84 -2.78 9.93 -5.19
CA ILE A 84 -1.56 9.12 -5.12
C ILE A 84 -0.37 9.90 -5.68
N ASP A 85 -0.53 10.55 -6.84
CA ASP A 85 0.56 11.24 -7.52
C ASP A 85 1.09 12.41 -6.70
N SER A 86 0.20 13.17 -6.05
CA SER A 86 0.58 14.25 -5.12
C SER A 86 1.47 13.78 -3.96
N ARG A 87 1.42 12.49 -3.62
CA ARG A 87 2.18 11.85 -2.54
C ARG A 87 3.41 11.11 -3.02
N ARG A 88 3.64 10.98 -4.33
CA ARG A 88 4.85 10.32 -4.86
C ARG A 88 6.09 11.13 -4.52
N THR A 89 7.18 10.43 -4.20
CA THR A 89 8.50 11.05 -4.15
C THR A 89 8.97 11.29 -5.59
N SER A 90 9.69 12.38 -5.82
CA SER A 90 10.28 12.73 -7.12
C SER A 90 11.50 11.87 -7.48
N VAL A 91 11.87 10.92 -6.62
CA VAL A 91 13.02 10.04 -6.80
C VAL A 91 12.52 8.76 -7.47
N PRO A 92 13.09 8.33 -8.62
CA PRO A 92 12.68 7.10 -9.28
C PRO A 92 12.80 5.91 -8.34
N ALA A 93 11.80 5.02 -8.37
CA ALA A 93 11.73 3.83 -7.51
C ALA A 93 12.88 2.80 -7.75
N ASP A 94 13.77 3.06 -8.69
CA ASP A 94 14.90 2.20 -9.08
C ASP A 94 16.27 2.65 -8.52
N ALA A 95 16.33 3.71 -7.70
CA ALA A 95 17.56 4.10 -7.01
C ALA A 95 17.66 3.47 -5.61
N ALA A 96 17.83 2.14 -5.53
CA ALA A 96 18.40 1.39 -4.41
C ALA A 96 18.46 -0.10 -4.76
#